data_AF-A0A0Q5KDY7-F1
#
_entry.id   AF-A0A0Q5KDY7-F1
#
_cell.length_a   1.000
_cell.length_b   1.000
_cell.length_c   1.000
_cell.angle_alpha   90.00
_cell.angle_beta   90.00
_cell.angle_gamma   90.00
#
_symmetry.space_group_name_H-M   'P 1'
#
loop_
_entity.id
_entity.type
_entity.pdbx_description
1 polymer ?
#
loop_
_entity_poly.entity_id
_entity_poly.type
_entity_poly.pdbx_seq_one_letter_code
_entity_poly.pdbx_strand_id
1 'polypeptide(L)'
;MQAVLPADVPALIPGAPPPEPAHLLLAQGWLLGELALRRVDPATLTGTAETFARTAWAAKALAYKTGLSGTISLTTQASTGGLKGIKVPGLELTLNVGTTDTHGTAVLAAADWDTLAGQFVLLAAPQQPQRRLFVGVSR
;
A
#
# COMPACT_ATOMS: atom_id res chain seq x y z
N MET A 1 -15.84 4.55 0.25
CA MET A 1 -14.79 3.58 -0.14
C MET A 1 -15.33 2.15 -0.16
N GLN A 2 -15.18 1.45 -1.29
CA GLN A 2 -15.54 0.04 -1.45
C GLN A 2 -14.63 -0.90 -0.65
N ALA A 3 -15.19 -1.99 -0.10
CA ALA A 3 -14.41 -3.05 0.54
C ALA A 3 -13.47 -3.75 -0.46
N VAL A 4 -12.26 -4.10 -0.02
CA VAL A 4 -11.30 -4.88 -0.82
C VAL A 4 -11.47 -6.36 -0.51
N LEU A 5 -11.76 -7.15 -1.53
CA LEU A 5 -11.85 -8.61 -1.45
C LEU A 5 -10.50 -9.26 -1.81
N PRO A 6 -10.22 -10.51 -1.41
CA PRO A 6 -9.00 -11.22 -1.79
C PRO A 6 -8.74 -11.24 -3.30
N ALA A 7 -9.80 -11.37 -4.11
CA ALA A 7 -9.73 -11.36 -5.57
C ALA A 7 -9.39 -9.99 -6.17
N ASP A 8 -9.59 -8.90 -5.42
CA ASP A 8 -9.28 -7.54 -5.89
C ASP A 8 -7.79 -7.22 -5.77
N VAL A 9 -7.05 -7.91 -4.89
CA VAL A 9 -5.64 -7.61 -4.62
C VAL A 9 -4.76 -7.77 -5.86
N PRO A 10 -4.86 -8.87 -6.64
CA PRO A 10 -4.11 -8.99 -7.90
C PRO A 10 -4.50 -7.93 -8.95
N ALA A 11 -5.73 -7.39 -8.89
CA ALA A 11 -6.16 -6.31 -9.80
C ALA A 11 -5.60 -4.94 -9.39
N LEU A 12 -5.47 -4.70 -8.08
CA LEU A 12 -4.89 -3.46 -7.52
C LEU A 12 -3.36 -3.47 -7.57
N ILE A 13 -2.75 -4.64 -7.39
CA ILE A 13 -1.30 -4.86 -7.40
C ILE A 13 -1.02 -6.07 -8.32
N PRO A 14 -0.79 -5.81 -9.62
CA PRO A 14 -0.55 -6.88 -10.59
C PRO A 14 0.60 -7.81 -10.18
N GLY A 15 0.33 -9.12 -10.21
CA GLY A 15 1.31 -10.16 -9.87
C GLY A 15 1.39 -10.51 -8.39
N ALA A 16 0.66 -9.81 -7.51
CA ALA A 16 0.56 -10.16 -6.10
C ALA A 16 -0.38 -11.35 -5.88
N PRO A 17 -0.06 -12.28 -4.95
CA PRO A 17 -0.96 -13.35 -4.58
C PRO A 17 -2.16 -12.81 -3.79
N PRO A 18 -3.33 -13.47 -3.83
CA PRO A 18 -4.45 -13.10 -2.98
C PRO A 18 -4.08 -13.33 -1.50
N PRO A 19 -4.29 -12.35 -0.61
CA PRO A 19 -4.13 -12.52 0.83
C PRO A 19 -5.35 -13.19 1.46
N GLU A 20 -5.14 -13.79 2.62
CA GLU A 20 -6.20 -14.36 3.43
C GLU A 20 -7.15 -13.25 3.94
N PRO A 21 -8.46 -13.51 4.09
CA PRO A 21 -9.42 -12.51 4.55
C PRO A 21 -9.06 -11.86 5.90
N ALA A 22 -8.40 -12.60 6.79
CA ALA A 22 -7.94 -12.08 8.08
C ALA A 22 -6.91 -10.95 7.93
N HIS A 23 -5.97 -11.07 6.99
CA HIS A 23 -4.98 -10.03 6.71
C HIS A 23 -5.62 -8.77 6.12
N LEU A 24 -6.67 -8.94 5.30
CA LEU A 24 -7.45 -7.81 4.80
C LEU A 24 -8.19 -7.10 5.94
N LEU A 25 -8.82 -7.81 6.87
CA LEU A 25 -9.48 -7.17 8.01
C LEU A 25 -8.52 -6.35 8.88
N LEU A 26 -7.33 -6.89 9.16
CA LEU A 26 -6.28 -6.17 9.89
C LEU A 26 -5.80 -4.94 9.13
N ALA A 27 -5.61 -5.07 7.82
CA ALA A 27 -5.18 -3.98 6.96
C ALA A 27 -6.24 -2.89 6.83
N GLN A 28 -7.53 -3.24 6.89
CA GLN A 28 -8.63 -2.29 6.94
C GLN A 28 -8.55 -1.44 8.22
N GLY A 29 -8.38 -2.09 9.38
CA GLY A 29 -8.23 -1.39 10.66
C GLY A 29 -7.05 -0.43 10.67
N TRP A 30 -5.90 -0.86 10.11
CA TRP A 30 -4.74 0.01 9.92
C TRP A 30 -5.05 1.21 9.03
N LEU A 31 -5.65 1.01 7.85
CA LEU A 31 -5.98 2.10 6.92
C LEU A 31 -6.94 3.11 7.56
N LEU A 32 -7.97 2.63 8.26
CA LEU A 32 -8.90 3.51 8.98
C LEU A 32 -8.18 4.33 10.06
N GLY A 33 -7.23 3.73 10.78
CA GLY A 33 -6.38 4.45 11.73
C GLY A 33 -5.52 5.53 11.05
N GLU A 34 -4.88 5.22 9.93
CA GLU A 34 -4.07 6.18 9.17
C GLU A 34 -4.90 7.36 8.62
N LEU A 35 -6.10 7.08 8.11
CA LEU A 35 -7.02 8.12 7.64
C LEU A 35 -7.55 8.97 8.80
N ALA A 36 -7.86 8.36 9.95
CA ALA A 36 -8.27 9.08 11.16
C ALA A 36 -7.18 10.03 11.67
N LEU A 37 -5.91 9.59 11.68
CA LEU A 37 -4.76 10.45 12.03
C LEU A 37 -4.64 11.67 11.12
N ARG A 38 -5.07 11.54 9.86
CA ARG A 38 -5.10 12.61 8.85
C ARG A 38 -6.42 13.39 8.82
N ARG A 39 -7.38 13.04 9.68
CA ARG A 39 -8.73 13.62 9.73
C ARG A 39 -9.48 13.51 8.39
N VAL A 40 -9.26 12.41 7.68
CA VAL A 40 -9.95 12.12 6.41
C VAL A 40 -11.05 11.10 6.67
N ASP A 41 -12.27 11.43 6.26
CA ASP A 41 -13.39 10.48 6.28
C ASP A 41 -13.28 9.54 5.07
N PRO A 42 -13.18 8.21 5.26
CA PRO A 42 -13.13 7.24 4.16
C PRO A 42 -14.32 7.32 3.19
N ALA A 43 -15.48 7.86 3.61
CA ALA A 43 -16.62 8.06 2.74
C ALA A 43 -16.40 9.16 1.69
N THR A 44 -15.47 10.10 1.96
CA THR A 44 -15.14 11.22 1.06
C THR A 44 -14.11 10.87 -0.01
N LEU A 45 -13.41 9.75 0.15
CA LEU A 45 -12.45 9.25 -0.84
C LEU A 45 -13.21 8.75 -2.08
N THR A 46 -12.93 9.36 -3.22
CA THR A 46 -13.53 9.01 -4.52
C THR A 46 -12.47 9.00 -5.63
N GLY A 47 -12.75 8.33 -6.74
CA GLY A 47 -11.89 8.33 -7.92
C GLY A 47 -10.49 7.76 -7.65
N THR A 48 -9.46 8.54 -7.99
CA THR A 48 -8.05 8.15 -7.82
C THR A 48 -7.65 8.00 -6.35
N ALA A 49 -8.15 8.88 -5.47
CA ALA A 49 -7.88 8.82 -4.04
C ALA A 49 -8.44 7.54 -3.41
N GLU A 50 -9.64 7.12 -3.84
CA GLU A 50 -10.21 5.83 -3.43
C GLU A 50 -9.35 4.66 -3.93
N THR A 51 -8.88 4.73 -5.18
CA THR A 51 -8.03 3.68 -5.75
C THR A 51 -6.72 3.55 -4.97
N PHE A 52 -6.06 4.67 -4.64
CA PHE A 52 -4.85 4.64 -3.81
C PHE A 52 -5.12 4.12 -2.41
N ALA A 53 -6.24 4.48 -1.77
CA ALA A 53 -6.58 3.92 -0.46
C ALA A 53 -6.82 2.40 -0.51
N ARG A 54 -7.49 1.91 -1.56
CA ARG A 54 -7.68 0.47 -1.79
C ARG A 54 -6.34 -0.24 -2.08
N THR A 55 -5.44 0.37 -2.83
CA THR A 55 -4.11 -0.18 -3.08
C THR A 55 -3.26 -0.19 -1.79
N ALA A 56 -3.37 0.84 -0.95
CA ALA A 56 -2.73 0.85 0.37
C ALA A 56 -3.23 -0.28 1.26
N TRP A 57 -4.55 -0.52 1.27
CA TRP A 57 -5.16 -1.65 1.97
C TRP A 57 -4.58 -2.98 1.46
N ALA A 58 -4.58 -3.20 0.16
CA ALA A 58 -4.03 -4.40 -0.45
C ALA A 58 -2.54 -4.61 -0.10
N ALA A 59 -1.72 -3.55 -0.20
CA ALA A 59 -0.30 -3.60 0.14
C ALA A 59 -0.06 -3.93 1.61
N LYS A 60 -0.84 -3.34 2.53
CA LYS A 60 -0.71 -3.64 3.97
C LYS A 60 -1.14 -5.08 4.30
N ALA A 61 -2.15 -5.60 3.61
CA ALA A 61 -2.54 -7.00 3.77
C ALA A 61 -1.43 -7.97 3.32
N LEU A 62 -0.73 -7.63 2.23
CA LEU A 62 0.45 -8.38 1.78
C LEU A 62 1.60 -8.26 2.79
N ALA A 63 1.81 -7.09 3.39
CA ALA A 63 2.79 -6.90 4.45
C ALA A 63 2.54 -7.83 5.64
N TYR A 64 1.29 -7.92 6.12
CA TYR A 64 0.93 -8.86 7.19
C TYR A 64 1.15 -10.31 6.79
N LYS A 65 0.78 -10.68 5.57
CA LYS A 65 1.03 -12.03 5.03
C LYS A 65 2.53 -12.34 5.02
N THR A 66 3.37 -11.45 4.49
CA THR A 66 4.83 -11.62 4.50
C THR A 66 5.44 -11.60 5.89
N GLY A 67 4.84 -10.89 6.85
CA GLY A 67 5.33 -10.92 8.25
C GLY A 67 5.28 -12.32 8.86
N LEU A 68 4.37 -13.17 8.38
CA LEU A 68 4.23 -14.57 8.80
C LEU A 68 4.98 -15.55 7.89
N SER A 69 4.99 -15.29 6.58
CA SER A 69 5.60 -16.20 5.58
C SER A 69 7.03 -15.85 5.17
N GLY A 70 7.60 -14.75 5.68
CA GLY A 70 8.90 -14.21 5.33
C GLY A 70 8.86 -13.26 4.14
N THR A 71 8.61 -13.79 2.94
CA THR A 71 8.65 -13.01 1.70
C THR A 71 7.55 -13.43 0.72
N ILE A 72 7.15 -12.52 -0.17
CA ILE A 72 6.23 -12.79 -1.28
C ILE A 72 6.95 -12.48 -2.58
N SER A 73 6.94 -13.45 -3.51
CA SER A 73 7.37 -13.24 -4.88
C SER A 73 6.20 -12.70 -5.72
N LEU A 74 6.50 -11.73 -6.58
CA LEU A 74 5.57 -11.24 -7.59
C LEU A 74 5.75 -12.03 -8.87
N THR A 75 4.64 -12.47 -9.46
CA THR A 75 4.68 -13.26 -10.72
C THR A 75 5.08 -12.43 -11.95
N THR A 76 5.21 -11.11 -11.82
CA THR A 76 5.71 -10.22 -12.87
C THR A 76 7.23 -10.36 -13.01
N GLN A 77 7.68 -10.81 -14.20
CA GLN A 77 9.11 -11.01 -14.51
C GLN A 77 9.92 -9.71 -14.32
N ALA A 78 11.01 -9.77 -13.56
CA ALA A 78 12.05 -8.75 -13.62
C ALA A 78 12.74 -8.88 -14.98
N SER A 79 12.61 -7.89 -15.85
CA SER A 79 13.44 -7.85 -17.06
C SER A 79 14.90 -7.65 -16.66
N THR A 80 15.79 -8.39 -17.31
CA THR A 80 17.26 -8.31 -17.24
C THR A 80 17.75 -6.85 -17.23
N GLY A 81 18.11 -6.33 -16.06
CA GLY A 81 18.56 -4.95 -15.86
C GLY A 81 17.91 -4.19 -14.68
N GLY A 82 16.91 -4.79 -14.03
CA GLY A 82 16.15 -4.18 -12.93
C GLY A 82 14.65 -4.15 -13.26
N LEU A 83 13.81 -4.22 -12.23
CA LEU A 83 12.35 -4.24 -12.41
C LEU A 83 11.85 -2.91 -13.00
N LYS A 84 11.42 -2.97 -14.26
CA LYS A 84 10.47 -1.99 -14.82
C LYS A 84 9.23 -2.00 -13.92
N GLY A 85 8.75 -0.81 -13.55
CA GLY A 85 7.82 -0.64 -12.45
C GLY A 85 6.50 -1.41 -12.57
N ILE A 86 5.85 -1.63 -11.42
CA ILE A 86 4.47 -2.12 -11.39
C ILE A 86 3.57 -0.98 -11.84
N LYS A 87 2.82 -1.20 -12.91
CA LYS A 87 1.74 -0.30 -13.31
C LYS A 87 0.56 -0.50 -12.35
N VAL A 88 0.41 0.42 -11.41
CA VAL A 88 -0.82 0.59 -10.62
C VAL A 88 -1.70 1.60 -11.36
N PRO A 89 -3.04 1.55 -11.28
CA PRO A 89 -3.87 2.52 -11.98
C PRO A 89 -3.45 3.97 -11.69
N GLY A 90 -2.96 4.66 -12.72
CA GLY A 90 -2.49 6.05 -12.65
C GLY A 90 -1.03 6.28 -12.20
N LEU A 91 -0.27 5.25 -11.82
CA LEU A 91 1.14 5.37 -11.38
C LEU A 91 2.01 4.19 -11.83
N GLU A 92 3.26 4.45 -12.19
CA GLU A 92 4.28 3.42 -12.35
C GLU A 92 5.14 3.36 -11.08
N LEU A 93 4.99 2.28 -10.32
CA LEU A 93 5.78 2.00 -9.14
C LEU A 93 7.10 1.35 -9.54
N THR A 94 8.18 2.11 -9.58
CA THR A 94 9.51 1.52 -9.65
C THR A 94 9.80 0.85 -8.31
N LEU A 95 9.79 -0.48 -8.29
CA LEU A 95 10.18 -1.24 -7.12
C LEU A 95 11.71 -1.34 -7.07
N ASN A 96 12.33 -0.70 -6.08
CA ASN A 96 13.74 -0.92 -5.74
C ASN A 96 13.85 -2.23 -4.96
N VAL A 97 13.70 -3.36 -5.65
CA VAL A 97 13.73 -4.66 -5.01
C VAL A 97 15.18 -5.02 -4.70
N GLY A 98 15.51 -5.11 -3.41
CA GLY A 98 16.86 -5.51 -2.97
C GLY A 98 17.18 -6.97 -3.30
N THR A 99 16.17 -7.80 -3.59
CA THR A 99 16.29 -9.25 -3.78
C THR A 99 15.37 -9.78 -4.87
N THR A 100 15.92 -10.48 -5.86
CA THR A 100 15.16 -11.28 -6.83
C THR A 100 15.29 -12.77 -6.51
N ASP A 101 14.28 -13.57 -6.81
CA ASP A 101 14.37 -15.04 -6.67
C ASP A 101 15.21 -15.68 -7.77
N THR A 102 15.40 -17.00 -7.70
CA THR A 102 16.14 -17.80 -8.70
C THR A 102 15.55 -17.77 -10.11
N HIS A 103 14.31 -17.29 -10.27
CA HIS A 103 13.60 -17.14 -11.54
C HIS A 103 13.56 -15.68 -12.02
N GLY A 104 14.25 -14.76 -11.33
CA GLY A 104 14.22 -13.34 -11.65
C GLY A 104 12.88 -12.67 -11.33
N THR A 105 12.13 -13.18 -10.36
CA THR A 105 10.93 -12.52 -9.85
C THR A 105 11.27 -11.59 -8.69
N ALA A 106 10.53 -10.48 -8.59
CA ALA A 106 10.65 -9.55 -7.50
C ALA A 106 10.26 -10.22 -6.17
N VAL A 107 11.14 -10.23 -5.18
CA VAL A 107 10.83 -10.71 -3.83
C VAL A 107 10.76 -9.51 -2.90
N LEU A 108 9.58 -9.27 -2.35
CA LEU A 108 9.34 -8.18 -1.41
C LEU A 108 9.16 -8.73 0.01
N ALA A 109 9.89 -8.14 0.94
CA ALA A 109 9.75 -8.42 2.37
C ALA A 109 8.61 -7.60 2.97
N ALA A 110 8.24 -7.92 4.21
CA ALA A 110 7.17 -7.21 4.92
C ALA A 110 7.39 -5.69 5.02
N ALA A 111 8.63 -5.26 5.26
CA ALA A 111 8.97 -3.85 5.36
C ALA A 111 8.77 -3.09 4.03
N ASP A 112 9.01 -3.75 2.90
CA ASP A 112 8.83 -3.14 1.58
C ASP A 112 7.34 -2.93 1.29
N TRP A 113 6.51 -3.95 1.59
CA TRP A 113 5.06 -3.85 1.48
C TRP A 113 4.46 -2.80 2.42
N ASP A 114 4.98 -2.69 3.64
CA ASP A 114 4.58 -1.66 4.60
C ASP A 114 4.93 -0.25 4.10
N THR A 115 6.11 -0.09 3.52
CA THR A 115 6.54 1.18 2.93
C THR A 115 5.64 1.59 1.76
N LEU A 116 5.32 0.65 0.87
CA LEU A 116 4.38 0.86 -0.25
C LEU A 116 2.99 1.25 0.25
N ALA A 117 2.49 0.55 1.27
CA ALA A 117 1.19 0.87 1.87
C ALA A 117 1.18 2.31 2.40
N GLY A 118 2.23 2.73 3.12
CA GLY A 118 2.37 4.10 3.62
C GLY A 118 2.40 5.16 2.52
N GLN A 119 3.12 4.90 1.41
CA GLN A 119 3.17 5.81 0.26
C GLN A 119 1.79 5.98 -0.38
N PHE A 120 1.04 4.90 -0.55
CA PHE A 120 -0.33 5.00 -1.11
C PHE A 120 -1.30 5.72 -0.19
N VAL A 121 -1.17 5.58 1.13
CA VAL A 121 -1.94 6.39 2.08
C VAL A 121 -1.62 7.88 1.89
N LEU A 122 -0.35 8.25 1.72
CA LEU A 122 0.05 9.64 1.49
C LEU A 122 -0.51 10.19 0.17
N LEU A 123 -0.61 9.36 -0.86
CA LEU A 123 -1.21 9.74 -2.15
C LEU A 123 -2.74 9.85 -2.06
N ALA A 124 -3.39 8.96 -1.30
CA ALA A 124 -4.83 9.01 -1.08
C ALA A 124 -5.26 10.19 -0.20
N ALA A 125 -4.46 10.48 0.83
CA ALA A 125 -4.71 11.48 1.85
C ALA A 125 -3.40 12.20 2.20
N PRO A 126 -2.98 13.20 1.42
CA PRO A 126 -1.78 13.97 1.72
C PRO A 126 -1.92 14.63 3.09
N GLN A 127 -0.84 14.63 3.88
CA GLN A 127 -0.87 15.27 5.19
C GLN A 127 -1.21 16.75 5.03
N GLN A 128 -2.33 17.17 5.62
CA GLN A 128 -2.61 18.60 5.74
C GLN A 128 -1.52 19.22 6.61
N PRO A 129 -0.93 20.37 6.23
CA PRO A 129 0.01 21.07 7.08
C PRO A 129 -0.71 21.38 8.39
N GLN A 130 -0.27 20.73 9.47
CA GLN A 130 -0.77 21.04 10.80
C GLN A 130 -0.36 22.48 11.08
N ARG A 131 -1.31 23.42 10.94
CA ARG A 131 -1.15 24.77 11.49
C ARG A 131 -0.92 24.57 12.98
N ARG A 132 0.35 24.63 13.40
CA ARG A 132 0.71 24.81 14.80
C ARG A 132 -0.01 26.08 15.21
N LEU A 133 -1.11 25.94 15.95
CA LEU A 133 -1.69 27.05 16.68
C LEU A 133 -0.59 27.48 17.65
N PHE A 134 0.16 28.51 17.26
CA PHE A 134 1.01 29.22 18.19
C PHE A 134 0.05 29.76 19.25
N VAL A 135 0.00 29.07 20.38
CA VAL A 135 -0.62 29.60 21.59
C VAL A 135 0.23 30.80 21.95
N GLY A 136 -0.27 31.98 21.56
CA GLY A 136 0.35 33.24 21.88
C GLY A 136 0.55 33.31 23.38
N VAL A 137 1.81 33.28 23.80
CA VAL A 137 2.22 33.70 25.14
C VAL A 137 2.02 35.21 25.17
N SER A 138 0.83 35.65 25.59
CA SER A 138 0.62 37.01 26.07
C SER A 138 1.47 37.19 27.33
N ARG A 139 2.44 38.10 27.25
CA ARG A 139 3.17 38.64 28.41
C ARG A 139 2.37 39.79 28.99
#